data_AF-A0A1R1XXM6-F1
#
_entry.id   AF-A0A1R1XXM6-F1
#
_cell.length_a   1.000
_cell.length_b   1.000
_cell.length_c   1.000
_cell.angle_alpha   90.00
_cell.angle_beta   90.00
_cell.angle_gamma   90.00
#
_symmetry.space_group_name_H-M   'P 1'
#
loop_
_entity.id
_entity.type
_entity.pdbx_description
1 polymer ?
#
loop_
_entity_poly.entity_id
_entity_poly.type
_entity_poly.pdbx_seq_one_letter_code
_entity_poly.pdbx_strand_id
1 'polypeptide(L)'
;MSESLPVSLEGGISANSECDDNVKWAEQISKDPYNYELYIGFLDQFSKLKDINSTRELISIMKDRIAISPDIDLYLEYLNFIDSLSSENINSTYEFSTSEDNTTNWALEWKNSIWEKAVQATQYHYTSSHKIWNIFFDKMKEQVETITNPEEKLSVPHQKIEETFSIYSMFVTTYMVDSYEEIMVQVNSIKSDTIKKSQNRESYERKLDVSTTGQSNEFFLADQYYVWVNYIKYLLVEFEKFNAVEISENFNQIPEILEILTVAERMVINQYSNPKSWIFYFSLLIKFNKDINDLISVINRSVRNCPWSGEINGYSIMFDLENVDSNFENVLKYKILNYSAIEMANFLLARMATGKTLYLDGIG
;
A
#
# COMPACT_ATOMS: atom_id res chain seq x y z
N MET A 1 -11.75 32.73 68.56
CA MET A 1 -13.01 32.10 68.12
C MET A 1 -12.68 31.41 66.80
N SER A 2 -12.04 30.24 66.78
CA SER A 2 -12.56 28.90 67.13
C SER A 2 -13.93 28.64 66.51
N GLU A 3 -13.96 27.93 65.39
CA GLU A 3 -14.74 26.69 65.26
C GLU A 3 -14.30 25.89 64.03
N SER A 4 -14.35 24.58 64.22
CA SER A 4 -13.74 23.50 63.44
C SER A 4 -14.78 22.76 62.60
N LEU A 5 -14.41 22.42 61.35
CA LEU A 5 -14.62 21.17 60.57
C LEU A 5 -15.84 20.25 60.86
N PRO A 6 -16.44 19.60 59.83
CA PRO A 6 -15.81 18.38 59.30
C PRO A 6 -15.91 18.09 57.79
N VAL A 7 -14.96 17.25 57.40
CA VAL A 7 -14.83 16.46 56.17
C VAL A 7 -15.94 15.40 56.08
N SER A 8 -16.47 15.16 54.88
CA SER A 8 -16.95 13.83 54.46
C SER A 8 -16.64 13.59 52.99
N LEU A 9 -15.91 12.51 52.78
CA LEU A 9 -15.59 11.82 51.52
C LEU A 9 -16.84 11.21 50.88
N GLU A 10 -16.66 10.72 49.66
CA GLU A 10 -17.53 9.84 48.87
C GLU A 10 -18.44 10.54 47.83
N GLY A 11 -17.89 10.68 46.63
CA GLY A 11 -18.63 10.80 45.37
C GLY A 11 -17.86 10.03 44.32
N GLY A 12 -18.26 8.77 44.09
CA GLY A 12 -17.58 7.83 43.21
C GLY A 12 -17.37 8.39 41.81
N ILE A 13 -16.13 8.27 41.32
CA ILE A 13 -15.81 8.42 39.91
C ILE A 13 -16.49 7.24 39.21
N SER A 14 -17.64 7.49 38.59
CA SER A 14 -18.24 6.51 37.68
C SER A 14 -17.33 6.41 36.46
N ALA A 15 -16.73 5.23 36.29
CA ALA A 15 -16.15 4.79 35.03
C ALA A 15 -17.19 4.92 33.93
N ASN A 16 -16.98 5.87 33.01
CA ASN A 16 -17.61 5.97 31.70
C ASN A 16 -16.78 6.98 30.89
N SER A 17 -15.61 6.54 30.42
CA SER A 17 -14.71 7.32 29.54
C SER A 17 -14.14 6.45 28.41
N GLU A 18 -14.74 5.31 28.11
CA GLU A 18 -14.37 4.45 26.98
C GLU A 18 -15.47 4.56 25.92
N CYS A 19 -15.40 5.60 25.07
CA CYS A 19 -16.06 5.61 23.74
C CYS A 19 -15.80 6.90 22.91
N ASP A 20 -15.21 7.96 23.49
CA ASP A 20 -15.19 9.28 22.83
C ASP A 20 -13.94 9.55 21.96
N ASP A 21 -12.91 8.71 22.08
CA ASP A 21 -11.71 8.82 21.22
C ASP A 21 -11.84 8.02 19.92
N ASN A 22 -12.72 7.01 19.87
CA ASN A 22 -12.94 6.19 18.68
C ASN A 22 -13.51 6.94 17.48
N VAL A 23 -14.28 8.01 17.75
CA VAL A 23 -14.88 8.84 16.70
C VAL A 23 -13.87 9.82 16.09
N LYS A 24 -12.80 10.18 16.81
CA LYS A 24 -11.88 11.25 16.38
C LYS A 24 -10.89 10.82 15.31
N TRP A 25 -10.38 9.60 15.35
CA TRP A 25 -9.32 9.19 14.42
C TRP A 25 -9.86 8.76 13.06
N ALA A 26 -11.03 8.12 12.97
CA ALA A 26 -11.67 7.84 11.68
C ALA A 26 -11.92 9.14 10.89
N GLU A 27 -12.34 10.20 11.59
CA GLU A 27 -12.49 11.53 11.00
C GLU A 27 -11.15 12.14 10.56
N GLN A 28 -10.09 12.01 11.36
CA GLN A 28 -8.75 12.51 11.02
C GLN A 28 -8.14 11.78 9.82
N ILE A 29 -8.25 10.45 9.76
CA ILE A 29 -7.81 9.63 8.63
C ILE A 29 -8.59 9.99 7.36
N SER A 30 -9.89 10.25 7.47
CA SER A 30 -10.71 10.64 6.32
C SER A 30 -10.25 11.95 5.68
N LYS A 31 -9.68 12.86 6.49
CA LYS A 31 -9.21 14.18 6.05
C LYS A 31 -7.88 14.11 5.30
N ASP A 32 -6.95 13.27 5.76
CA ASP A 32 -5.69 13.03 5.06
C ASP A 32 -5.21 11.58 5.21
N PRO A 33 -5.63 10.68 4.29
CA PRO A 33 -5.22 9.29 4.32
C PRO A 33 -3.73 9.06 4.08
N TYR A 34 -2.95 10.05 3.66
CA TYR A 34 -1.49 9.91 3.44
C TYR A 34 -0.65 10.52 4.54
N ASN A 35 -1.29 10.97 5.63
CA ASN A 35 -0.57 11.43 6.79
C ASN A 35 0.01 10.22 7.55
N TYR A 36 1.17 9.75 7.10
CA TYR A 36 1.88 8.61 7.69
C TYR A 36 2.21 8.84 9.17
N GLU A 37 2.47 10.09 9.56
CA GLU A 37 2.72 10.45 10.96
C GLU A 37 1.51 10.19 11.86
N LEU A 38 0.28 10.42 11.36
CA LEU A 38 -0.94 10.08 12.09
C LEU A 38 -1.05 8.57 12.31
N TYR A 39 -0.82 7.76 11.27
CA TYR A 39 -0.87 6.30 11.41
C TYR A 39 0.19 5.78 12.39
N ILE A 40 1.42 6.30 12.32
CA ILE A 40 2.50 5.95 13.26
C ILE A 40 2.13 6.36 14.68
N GLY A 41 1.56 7.56 14.86
CA GLY A 41 1.06 8.02 16.15
C GLY A 41 -0.03 7.11 16.73
N PHE A 42 -0.93 6.59 15.89
CA PHE A 42 -1.92 5.60 16.30
C PHE A 42 -1.27 4.28 16.69
N LEU A 43 -0.33 3.75 15.89
CA LEU A 43 0.40 2.53 16.26
C LEU A 43 1.06 2.67 17.64
N ASP A 44 1.72 3.80 17.93
CA ASP A 44 2.34 4.07 19.24
C ASP A 44 1.29 4.16 20.37
N GLN A 45 0.19 4.89 20.16
CA GLN A 45 -0.88 5.01 21.17
C GLN A 45 -1.50 3.66 21.53
N PHE A 46 -1.88 2.88 20.52
CA PHE A 46 -2.55 1.59 20.73
C PHE A 46 -1.60 0.51 21.26
N SER A 47 -0.31 0.57 20.89
CA SER A 47 0.72 -0.30 21.48
C SER A 47 0.83 -0.14 23.01
N LYS A 48 0.50 1.05 23.53
CA LYS A 48 0.52 1.36 24.97
C LYS A 48 -0.73 0.87 25.70
N LEU A 49 -1.89 0.88 25.04
CA LEU A 49 -3.18 0.49 25.64
C LEU A 49 -3.30 -1.02 25.86
N LYS A 50 -2.83 -1.83 24.89
CA LYS A 50 -2.80 -3.31 24.94
C LYS A 50 -4.14 -4.01 25.20
N ASP A 51 -5.28 -3.33 25.02
CA ASP A 51 -6.60 -3.92 25.11
C ASP A 51 -7.04 -4.55 23.77
N ILE A 52 -7.92 -5.55 23.87
CA ILE A 52 -8.31 -6.42 22.74
C ILE A 52 -9.14 -5.64 21.71
N ASN A 53 -10.07 -4.79 22.16
CA ASN A 53 -10.98 -4.08 21.26
C ASN A 53 -10.22 -3.06 20.41
N SER A 54 -9.37 -2.25 21.05
CA SER A 54 -8.53 -1.27 20.37
C SER A 54 -7.53 -1.96 19.42
N THR A 55 -6.97 -3.12 19.81
CA THR A 55 -6.09 -3.93 18.95
C THR A 55 -6.82 -4.42 17.71
N ARG A 56 -8.03 -4.97 17.86
CA ARG A 56 -8.85 -5.45 16.74
C ARG A 56 -9.19 -4.33 15.76
N GLU A 57 -9.55 -3.18 16.29
CA GLU A 57 -9.88 -1.99 15.52
C GLU A 57 -8.67 -1.45 14.74
N LEU A 58 -7.52 -1.31 15.42
CA LEU A 58 -6.25 -0.92 14.78
C LEU A 58 -5.85 -1.84 13.64
N ILE A 59 -5.93 -3.16 13.85
CA ILE A 59 -5.60 -4.13 12.79
C ILE A 59 -6.52 -3.96 11.58
N SER A 60 -7.82 -3.70 11.78
CA SER A 60 -8.75 -3.46 10.67
C SER A 60 -8.35 -2.23 9.85
N ILE A 61 -8.06 -1.11 10.51
CA ILE A 61 -7.68 0.15 9.85
C ILE A 61 -6.38 0.01 9.09
N MET A 62 -5.39 -0.61 9.74
CA MET A 62 -4.07 -0.80 9.15
C MET A 62 -4.16 -1.73 7.95
N LYS A 63 -4.98 -2.80 8.01
CA LYS A 63 -5.23 -3.68 6.87
C LYS A 63 -5.78 -2.89 5.67
N ASP A 64 -6.77 -2.04 5.88
CA ASP A 64 -7.35 -1.22 4.82
C ASP A 64 -6.34 -0.21 4.25
N ARG A 65 -5.53 0.39 5.12
CA ARG A 65 -4.51 1.38 4.70
C ARG A 65 -3.38 0.72 3.91
N ILE A 66 -2.87 -0.39 4.41
CA ILE A 66 -1.73 -1.10 3.85
C ILE A 66 -2.08 -1.71 2.48
N ALA A 67 -3.34 -2.11 2.26
CA ALA A 67 -3.81 -2.54 0.95
C ALA A 67 -3.67 -1.47 -0.14
N ILE A 68 -3.58 -0.20 0.24
CA ILE A 68 -3.62 0.96 -0.66
C ILE A 68 -2.23 1.61 -0.83
N SER A 69 -1.29 1.39 0.09
CA SER A 69 -0.04 2.15 0.16
C SER A 69 1.19 1.24 0.05
N PRO A 70 2.08 1.41 -0.95
CA PRO A 70 3.36 0.70 -1.04
C PRO A 70 4.43 1.28 -0.10
N ASP A 71 4.04 2.05 0.92
CA ASP A 71 4.96 2.70 1.86
C ASP A 71 5.59 1.65 2.80
N ILE A 72 6.85 1.32 2.50
CA ILE A 72 7.63 0.32 3.22
C ILE A 72 7.81 0.65 4.69
N ASP A 73 7.98 1.93 5.04
CA ASP A 73 8.25 2.31 6.43
C ASP A 73 6.97 2.17 7.26
N LEU A 74 5.79 2.50 6.69
CA LEU A 74 4.50 2.21 7.32
C LEU A 74 4.27 0.71 7.52
N TYR A 75 4.60 -0.12 6.51
CA TYR A 75 4.54 -1.58 6.65
C TYR A 75 5.43 -2.06 7.80
N LEU A 76 6.65 -1.56 7.92
CA LEU A 76 7.58 -1.95 8.98
C LEU A 76 7.05 -1.58 10.37
N GLU A 77 6.54 -0.37 10.55
CA GLU A 77 5.95 0.04 11.83
C GLU A 77 4.75 -0.84 12.20
N TYR A 78 3.90 -1.17 11.23
CA TYR A 78 2.80 -2.10 11.45
C TYR A 78 3.28 -3.50 11.85
N LEU A 79 4.28 -4.04 11.14
CA LEU A 79 4.83 -5.37 11.42
C LEU A 79 5.51 -5.43 12.80
N ASN A 80 6.22 -4.37 13.18
CA ASN A 80 6.79 -4.22 14.52
C ASN A 80 5.70 -4.20 15.60
N PHE A 81 4.60 -3.48 15.35
CA PHE A 81 3.44 -3.50 16.23
C PHE A 81 2.87 -4.92 16.35
N ILE A 82 2.64 -5.63 15.24
CA ILE A 82 2.15 -7.02 15.24
C ILE A 82 3.08 -7.94 16.03
N ASP A 83 4.40 -7.80 15.87
CA ASP A 83 5.38 -8.57 16.62
C ASP A 83 5.33 -8.28 18.13
N SER A 84 5.04 -7.04 18.52
CA SER A 84 4.92 -6.62 19.92
C SER A 84 3.71 -7.21 20.66
N LEU A 85 2.69 -7.65 19.93
CA LEU A 85 1.50 -8.28 20.51
C LEU A 85 1.82 -9.64 21.13
N SER A 86 1.32 -9.91 22.34
CA SER A 86 1.47 -11.22 22.98
C SER A 86 0.59 -12.27 22.30
N SER A 87 1.00 -13.55 22.36
CA SER A 87 0.20 -14.65 21.80
C SER A 87 -1.19 -14.73 22.43
N GLU A 88 -1.32 -14.42 23.72
CA GLU A 88 -2.62 -14.33 24.41
C GLU A 88 -3.51 -13.25 23.79
N ASN A 89 -2.96 -12.05 23.54
CA ASN A 89 -3.70 -10.95 22.93
C ASN A 89 -4.22 -11.33 21.54
N ILE A 90 -3.39 -12.00 20.72
CA ILE A 90 -3.76 -12.45 19.37
C ILE A 90 -4.84 -13.54 19.44
N ASN A 91 -4.63 -14.56 20.29
CA ASN A 91 -5.58 -15.65 20.45
C ASN A 91 -6.95 -15.12 20.91
N SER A 92 -6.99 -14.17 21.85
CA SER A 92 -8.24 -13.53 22.29
C SER A 92 -8.84 -12.61 21.22
N THR A 93 -8.03 -11.91 20.44
CA THR A 93 -8.51 -11.02 19.37
C THR A 93 -9.21 -11.79 18.25
N TYR A 94 -8.69 -12.97 17.89
CA TYR A 94 -9.21 -13.81 16.80
C TYR A 94 -10.00 -15.04 17.26
N GLU A 95 -10.19 -15.20 18.56
CA GLU A 95 -10.89 -16.34 19.17
C GLU A 95 -10.30 -17.70 18.71
N PHE A 96 -8.98 -17.76 18.54
CA PHE A 96 -8.30 -19.01 18.16
C PHE A 96 -8.54 -20.05 19.26
N SER A 97 -8.98 -21.26 18.86
CA SER A 97 -9.21 -22.33 19.81
C SER A 97 -7.88 -22.80 20.40
N THR A 98 -7.79 -22.78 21.73
CA THR A 98 -6.75 -23.52 22.44
C THR A 98 -7.15 -24.99 22.43
N SER A 99 -6.91 -25.69 21.32
CA SER A 99 -7.06 -27.15 21.29
C SER A 99 -6.16 -27.77 22.36
N GLU A 100 -6.62 -28.83 23.04
CA GLU A 100 -5.85 -29.53 24.08
C GLU A 100 -4.54 -30.14 23.55
N ASP A 101 -4.44 -30.35 22.23
CA ASP A 101 -3.19 -30.66 21.55
C ASP A 101 -2.36 -29.37 21.38
N ASN A 102 -1.45 -29.20 22.32
CA ASN A 102 -0.50 -28.09 22.50
C ASN A 102 0.57 -27.95 21.38
N THR A 103 0.28 -28.40 20.16
CA THR A 103 1.25 -28.55 19.07
C THR A 103 1.27 -27.39 18.08
N THR A 104 0.16 -26.66 17.89
CA THR A 104 0.06 -25.57 16.91
C THR A 104 -0.01 -24.20 17.58
N ASN A 105 0.99 -23.37 17.33
CA ASN A 105 1.02 -21.99 17.80
C ASN A 105 0.32 -21.06 16.79
N TRP A 106 -1.02 -21.02 16.82
CA TRP A 106 -1.85 -20.22 15.91
C TRP A 106 -1.46 -18.73 15.87
N ALA A 107 -1.09 -18.15 17.00
CA ALA A 107 -0.62 -16.77 17.06
C ALA A 107 0.67 -16.57 16.24
N LEU A 108 1.60 -17.53 16.29
CA LEU A 108 2.84 -17.48 15.51
C LEU A 108 2.56 -17.67 14.01
N GLU A 109 1.73 -18.65 13.63
CA GLU A 109 1.35 -18.87 12.23
C GLU A 109 0.65 -17.64 11.65
N TRP A 110 -0.25 -17.03 12.42
CA TRP A 110 -0.91 -15.81 12.02
C TRP A 110 0.11 -14.68 11.79
N LYS A 111 1.05 -14.44 12.72
CA LYS A 111 2.12 -13.44 12.52
C LYS A 111 2.93 -13.72 11.26
N ASN A 112 3.36 -14.96 11.04
CA ASN A 112 4.09 -15.37 9.85
C ASN A 112 3.29 -15.06 8.57
N SER A 113 1.98 -15.35 8.56
CA SER A 113 1.11 -15.07 7.41
C SER A 113 0.98 -13.56 7.11
N ILE A 114 1.03 -12.70 8.13
CA ILE A 114 1.01 -11.25 7.94
C ILE A 114 2.33 -10.76 7.35
N TRP A 115 3.44 -11.29 7.83
CA TRP A 115 4.76 -11.01 7.26
C TRP A 115 4.88 -11.47 5.79
N GLU A 116 4.40 -12.67 5.46
CA GLU A 116 4.38 -13.18 4.08
C GLU A 116 3.57 -12.26 3.16
N LYS A 117 2.36 -11.87 3.58
CA LYS A 117 1.53 -10.92 2.82
C LYS A 117 2.22 -9.57 2.63
N ALA A 118 2.92 -9.08 3.65
CA ALA A 118 3.68 -7.84 3.53
C ALA A 118 4.84 -7.96 2.54
N VAL A 119 5.59 -9.07 2.56
CA VAL A 119 6.63 -9.35 1.57
C VAL A 119 6.04 -9.38 0.17
N GLN A 120 4.95 -10.11 -0.05
CA GLN A 120 4.30 -10.22 -1.36
C GLN A 120 3.80 -8.87 -1.88
N ALA A 121 3.21 -8.04 -1.02
CA ALA A 121 2.69 -6.73 -1.40
C ALA A 121 3.80 -5.72 -1.73
N THR A 122 4.97 -5.84 -1.09
CA THR A 122 6.05 -4.86 -1.19
C THR A 122 7.22 -5.30 -2.07
N GLN A 123 7.25 -6.55 -2.52
CA GLN A 123 8.40 -7.15 -3.21
C GLN A 123 8.90 -6.38 -4.44
N TYR A 124 7.99 -5.70 -5.15
CA TYR A 124 8.28 -4.95 -6.38
C TYR A 124 8.73 -3.50 -6.11
N HIS A 125 8.81 -3.07 -4.85
CA HIS A 125 9.38 -1.77 -4.51
C HIS A 125 10.91 -1.82 -4.69
N TYR A 126 11.41 -1.27 -5.79
CA TYR A 126 12.82 -1.42 -6.18
C TYR A 126 13.84 -0.98 -5.12
N THR A 127 13.68 0.21 -4.55
CA THR A 127 14.68 0.76 -3.59
C THR A 127 14.61 0.11 -2.20
N SER A 128 13.39 -0.18 -1.71
CA SER A 128 13.17 -0.42 -0.28
C SER A 128 12.57 -1.79 0.06
N SER A 129 12.17 -2.62 -0.93
CA SER A 129 11.58 -3.94 -0.66
C SER A 129 12.48 -4.89 0.13
N HIS A 130 13.80 -4.70 0.06
CA HIS A 130 14.77 -5.49 0.82
C HIS A 130 14.62 -5.31 2.33
N LYS A 131 14.13 -4.16 2.82
CA LYS A 131 14.01 -3.91 4.27
C LYS A 131 13.07 -4.92 4.95
N ILE A 132 11.89 -5.12 4.38
CA ILE A 132 10.89 -6.07 4.91
C ILE A 132 11.36 -7.51 4.67
N TRP A 133 11.85 -7.81 3.47
CA TRP A 133 12.29 -9.16 3.14
C TRP A 133 13.46 -9.63 4.03
N ASN A 134 14.45 -8.79 4.31
CA ASN A 134 15.59 -9.15 5.16
C ASN A 134 15.14 -9.57 6.57
N ILE A 135 14.25 -8.78 7.19
CA ILE A 135 13.73 -9.09 8.54
C ILE A 135 12.91 -10.39 8.52
N PHE A 136 12.05 -10.56 7.51
CA PHE A 136 11.28 -11.79 7.36
C PHE A 136 12.17 -13.00 7.15
N PHE A 137 13.17 -12.90 6.29
CA PHE A 137 14.11 -13.97 6.01
C PHE A 137 14.90 -14.36 7.25
N ASP A 138 15.36 -13.39 8.05
CA ASP A 138 16.05 -13.67 9.31
C ASP A 138 15.15 -14.39 10.34
N LYS A 139 13.87 -14.02 10.43
CA LYS A 139 12.88 -14.75 11.26
C LYS A 139 12.65 -16.17 10.77
N MET A 140 12.58 -16.38 9.46
CA MET A 140 12.40 -17.71 8.88
C MET A 140 13.64 -18.59 9.04
N LYS A 141 14.86 -18.03 9.08
CA LYS A 141 16.08 -18.80 9.41
C LYS A 141 16.02 -19.46 10.78
N GLU A 142 15.39 -18.82 11.75
CA GLU A 142 15.18 -19.41 13.07
C GLU A 142 14.23 -20.62 13.01
N GLN A 143 13.42 -20.71 11.96
CA GLN A 143 12.42 -21.74 11.68
C GLN A 143 12.79 -22.50 10.39
N VAL A 144 13.99 -23.09 10.33
CA VAL A 144 14.60 -23.71 9.13
C VAL A 144 13.65 -24.57 8.29
N GLU A 145 12.65 -25.21 8.91
CA GLU A 145 11.66 -26.08 8.26
C GLU A 145 10.59 -25.34 7.42
N THR A 146 10.37 -24.04 7.62
CA THR A 146 9.30 -23.27 6.93
C THR A 146 9.78 -22.45 5.73
N ILE A 147 11.08 -22.43 5.45
CA ILE A 147 11.65 -21.63 4.38
C ILE A 147 11.27 -22.24 3.02
N THR A 148 10.27 -21.64 2.37
CA THR A 148 9.86 -22.01 1.01
C THR A 148 10.46 -21.00 0.01
N ASN A 149 11.22 -21.50 -0.96
CA ASN A 149 11.74 -20.79 -2.14
C ASN A 149 12.33 -19.37 -1.94
N PRO A 150 13.39 -19.20 -1.13
CA PRO A 150 14.02 -17.89 -0.95
C PRO A 150 14.69 -17.34 -2.24
N GLU A 151 14.91 -18.20 -3.23
CA GLU A 151 15.40 -17.86 -4.56
C GLU A 151 14.42 -16.99 -5.37
N GLU A 152 13.11 -17.04 -5.08
CA GLU A 152 12.10 -16.23 -5.76
C GLU A 152 12.40 -14.74 -5.61
N LYS A 153 12.91 -14.30 -4.46
CA LYS A 153 13.29 -12.88 -4.26
C LYS A 153 14.42 -12.43 -5.17
N LEU A 154 15.38 -13.32 -5.48
CA LEU A 154 16.52 -13.00 -6.34
C LEU A 154 16.13 -12.84 -7.81
N SER A 155 14.94 -13.31 -8.18
CA SER A 155 14.35 -13.08 -9.51
C SER A 155 13.73 -11.69 -9.67
N VAL A 156 13.43 -11.00 -8.57
CA VAL A 156 12.79 -9.67 -8.58
C VAL A 156 13.86 -8.57 -8.54
N PRO A 157 13.89 -7.62 -9.49
CA PRO A 157 14.81 -6.49 -9.47
C PRO A 157 14.67 -5.64 -8.21
N HIS A 158 15.77 -5.44 -7.48
CA HIS A 158 15.82 -4.55 -6.31
C HIS A 158 17.24 -4.01 -6.10
N GLN A 159 17.34 -2.86 -5.44
CA GLN A 159 18.58 -2.09 -5.31
C GLN A 159 19.69 -2.81 -4.53
N LYS A 160 19.34 -3.74 -3.64
CA LYS A 160 20.27 -4.44 -2.73
C LYS A 160 20.48 -5.91 -3.09
N ILE A 161 20.36 -6.26 -4.38
CA ILE A 161 20.43 -7.65 -4.83
C ILE A 161 21.73 -8.36 -4.47
N GLU A 162 22.87 -7.67 -4.47
CA GLU A 162 24.14 -8.25 -4.06
C GLU A 162 24.16 -8.65 -2.59
N GLU A 163 23.58 -7.81 -1.73
CA GLU A 163 23.46 -8.05 -0.29
C GLU A 163 22.52 -9.23 -0.02
N THR A 164 21.33 -9.22 -0.64
CA THR A 164 20.35 -10.32 -0.58
C THR A 164 20.99 -11.64 -1.02
N PHE A 165 21.75 -11.64 -2.11
CA PHE A 165 22.46 -12.84 -2.58
C PHE A 165 23.53 -13.30 -1.58
N SER A 166 24.27 -12.39 -0.95
CA SER A 166 25.26 -12.76 0.06
C SER A 166 24.59 -13.44 1.25
N ILE A 167 23.47 -12.89 1.73
CA ILE A 167 22.69 -13.45 2.84
C ILE A 167 22.14 -14.84 2.47
N TYR A 168 21.62 -14.99 1.25
CA TYR A 168 21.13 -16.27 0.73
C TYR A 168 22.25 -17.31 0.60
N SER A 169 23.39 -16.93 0.03
CA SER A 169 24.52 -17.84 -0.15
C SER A 169 25.03 -18.38 1.19
N MET A 170 25.12 -17.52 2.22
CA MET A 170 25.49 -17.95 3.57
C MET A 170 24.48 -18.95 4.15
N PHE A 171 23.18 -18.74 3.90
CA PHE A 171 22.13 -19.65 4.32
C PHE A 171 22.29 -21.03 3.64
N VAL A 172 22.45 -21.08 2.31
CA VAL A 172 22.62 -22.35 1.59
C VAL A 172 23.87 -23.09 2.06
N THR A 173 24.99 -22.39 2.26
CA THR A 173 26.22 -23.00 2.80
C THR A 173 26.03 -23.57 4.21
N THR A 174 25.15 -23.00 5.03
CA THR A 174 24.93 -23.44 6.40
C THR A 174 23.95 -24.60 6.50
N TYR A 175 22.86 -24.57 5.73
CA TYR A 175 21.71 -25.47 5.90
C TYR A 175 21.46 -26.43 4.73
N MET A 176 22.05 -26.20 3.55
CA MET A 176 21.80 -26.96 2.32
C MET A 176 23.12 -27.41 1.68
N VAL A 177 24.02 -27.98 2.48
CA VAL A 177 25.39 -28.34 2.07
C VAL A 177 25.39 -29.35 0.90
N ASP A 178 24.53 -30.36 0.98
CA ASP A 178 24.51 -31.47 0.01
C ASP A 178 24.05 -31.05 -1.39
N SER A 179 23.26 -29.98 -1.49
CA SER A 179 22.75 -29.43 -2.76
C SER A 179 23.35 -28.06 -3.11
N TYR A 180 24.39 -27.64 -2.39
CA TYR A 180 24.95 -26.28 -2.49
C TYR A 180 25.37 -25.93 -3.92
N GLU A 181 26.15 -26.79 -4.58
CA GLU A 181 26.67 -26.48 -5.92
C GLU A 181 25.54 -26.31 -6.95
N GLU A 182 24.54 -27.20 -6.92
CA GLU A 182 23.40 -27.17 -7.83
C GLU A 182 22.57 -25.89 -7.63
N ILE A 183 22.21 -25.59 -6.37
CA ILE A 183 21.46 -24.38 -6.02
C ILE A 183 22.24 -23.13 -6.45
N MET A 184 23.54 -23.07 -6.15
CA MET A 184 24.33 -21.88 -6.46
C MET A 184 24.53 -21.67 -7.96
N VAL A 185 24.57 -22.72 -8.79
CA VAL A 185 24.60 -22.56 -10.26
C VAL A 185 23.32 -21.90 -10.75
N GLN A 186 22.15 -22.37 -10.30
CA GLN A 186 20.85 -21.81 -10.69
C GLN A 186 20.70 -20.37 -10.21
N VAL A 187 21.01 -20.12 -8.94
CA VAL A 187 20.84 -18.81 -8.30
C VAL A 187 21.78 -17.75 -8.90
N ASN A 188 23.02 -18.12 -9.27
CA ASN A 188 23.92 -17.21 -9.96
C ASN A 188 23.38 -16.81 -11.35
N SER A 189 22.74 -17.74 -12.07
CA SER A 189 22.09 -17.43 -13.35
C SER A 189 20.96 -16.43 -13.15
N ILE A 190 20.05 -16.70 -12.21
CA ILE A 190 18.93 -15.81 -11.86
C ILE A 190 19.44 -14.42 -11.50
N LYS A 191 20.41 -14.34 -10.56
CA LYS A 191 21.02 -13.07 -10.13
C LYS A 191 21.59 -12.28 -11.31
N SER A 192 22.34 -12.93 -12.19
CA SER A 192 22.97 -12.28 -13.34
C SER A 192 21.94 -11.61 -14.25
N ASP A 193 20.80 -12.27 -14.50
CA ASP A 193 19.74 -11.70 -15.32
C ASP A 193 18.97 -10.59 -14.59
N THR A 194 18.73 -10.74 -13.29
CA THR A 194 18.10 -9.70 -12.47
C THR A 194 18.97 -8.46 -12.34
N ILE A 195 20.30 -8.59 -12.27
CA ILE A 195 21.24 -7.44 -12.25
C ILE A 195 21.12 -6.63 -13.55
N LYS A 196 21.06 -7.29 -14.71
CA LYS A 196 20.88 -6.59 -16.00
C LYS A 196 19.59 -5.77 -16.01
N LYS A 197 18.48 -6.36 -15.53
CA LYS A 197 17.20 -5.64 -15.38
C LYS A 197 17.36 -4.45 -14.43
N SER A 198 18.03 -4.67 -13.29
CA SER A 198 18.22 -3.68 -12.22
C SER A 198 19.01 -2.44 -12.66
N GLN A 199 20.03 -2.58 -13.50
CA GLN A 199 20.85 -1.45 -13.99
C GLN A 199 20.00 -0.35 -14.65
N ASN A 200 19.00 -0.74 -15.45
CA ASN A 200 18.12 0.22 -16.09
C ASN A 200 17.15 0.88 -15.09
N ARG A 201 16.59 0.11 -14.13
CA ARG A 201 15.76 0.66 -13.04
C ARG A 201 16.56 1.70 -12.23
N GLU A 202 17.78 1.37 -11.84
CA GLU A 202 18.66 2.25 -11.07
C GLU A 202 18.88 3.60 -11.76
N SER A 203 19.00 3.59 -13.10
CA SER A 203 19.18 4.82 -13.88
C SER A 203 17.97 5.77 -13.80
N TYR A 204 16.76 5.24 -13.66
CA TYR A 204 15.54 6.03 -13.47
C TYR A 204 15.39 6.46 -12.01
N GLU A 205 15.63 5.56 -11.06
CA GLU A 205 15.56 5.87 -9.63
C GLU A 205 16.52 7.00 -9.23
N ARG A 206 17.73 7.01 -9.82
CA ARG A 206 18.68 8.12 -9.63
C ARG A 206 18.18 9.47 -10.15
N LYS A 207 17.37 9.47 -11.21
CA LYS A 207 16.74 10.71 -11.73
C LYS A 207 15.59 11.18 -10.85
N LEU A 208 14.94 10.25 -10.13
CA LEU A 208 13.84 10.52 -9.22
C LEU A 208 14.33 11.03 -7.85
N ASP A 209 15.56 10.71 -7.47
CA ASP A 209 16.17 11.18 -6.23
C ASP A 209 16.42 12.70 -6.25
N VAL A 210 15.65 13.40 -5.41
CA VAL A 210 15.67 14.87 -5.24
C VAL A 210 17.03 15.37 -4.73
N SER A 211 17.76 14.55 -3.97
CA SER A 211 19.08 14.90 -3.45
C SER A 211 20.11 15.07 -4.58
N THR A 212 19.94 14.36 -5.70
CA THR A 212 20.80 14.43 -6.88
C THR A 212 20.50 15.62 -7.79
N THR A 213 19.31 16.22 -7.67
CA THR A 213 18.80 17.21 -8.64
C THR A 213 18.84 18.65 -8.12
N GLY A 214 19.05 18.86 -6.82
CA GLY A 214 19.45 20.15 -6.23
C GLY A 214 18.49 21.32 -6.45
N GLN A 215 17.26 21.08 -6.92
CA GLN A 215 16.30 22.12 -7.30
C GLN A 215 14.94 21.84 -6.65
N SER A 216 14.56 22.70 -5.70
CA SER A 216 13.32 22.63 -4.94
C SER A 216 12.33 23.72 -5.37
N ASN A 217 11.97 23.80 -6.65
CA ASN A 217 11.01 24.77 -7.17
C ASN A 217 9.80 24.09 -7.84
N GLU A 218 8.63 24.73 -7.89
CA GLU A 218 7.38 24.18 -8.49
C GLU A 218 7.53 23.67 -9.94
N PHE A 219 8.42 24.26 -10.74
CA PHE A 219 8.73 23.76 -12.09
C PHE A 219 9.31 22.34 -12.10
N PHE A 220 9.96 21.93 -11.01
CA PHE A 220 10.54 20.60 -10.82
C PHE A 220 9.48 19.48 -10.73
N LEU A 221 8.28 19.77 -10.21
CA LEU A 221 7.20 18.77 -10.11
C LEU A 221 6.67 18.36 -11.50
N ALA A 222 6.57 19.32 -12.42
CA ALA A 222 6.20 19.05 -13.81
C ALA A 222 7.25 18.19 -14.53
N ASP A 223 8.54 18.44 -14.27
CA ASP A 223 9.64 17.65 -14.80
C ASP A 223 9.70 16.24 -14.20
N GLN A 224 9.40 16.10 -12.90
CA GLN A 224 9.36 14.80 -12.21
C GLN A 224 8.27 13.87 -12.76
N TYR A 225 7.08 14.40 -13.09
CA TYR A 225 6.03 13.60 -13.73
C TYR A 225 6.55 12.87 -14.98
N TYR A 226 7.30 13.56 -15.84
CA TYR A 226 7.84 12.95 -17.05
C TYR A 226 8.93 11.90 -16.76
N VAL A 227 9.73 12.08 -15.71
CA VAL A 227 10.70 11.05 -15.28
C VAL A 227 9.96 9.77 -14.87
N TRP A 228 8.92 9.88 -14.05
CA TRP A 228 8.08 8.76 -13.64
C TRP A 228 7.41 8.08 -14.84
N VAL A 229 6.76 8.86 -15.71
CA VAL A 229 6.07 8.31 -16.91
C VAL A 229 7.06 7.63 -17.85
N ASN A 230 8.26 8.18 -18.03
CA ASN A 230 9.29 7.54 -18.86
C ASN A 230 9.79 6.24 -18.25
N TYR A 231 9.93 6.18 -16.92
CA TYR A 231 10.25 4.93 -16.23
C TYR A 231 9.15 3.88 -16.47
N ILE A 232 7.89 4.22 -16.26
CA ILE A 232 6.75 3.30 -16.48
C ILE A 232 6.65 2.88 -17.95
N LYS A 233 6.84 3.80 -18.90
CA LYS A 233 6.84 3.50 -20.35
C LYS A 233 7.96 2.54 -20.72
N TYR A 234 9.14 2.69 -20.12
CA TYR A 234 10.23 1.74 -20.31
C TYR A 234 9.84 0.33 -19.85
N LEU A 235 9.25 0.21 -18.65
CA LEU A 235 8.76 -1.08 -18.13
C LEU A 235 7.66 -1.67 -19.01
N LEU A 236 6.74 -0.85 -19.52
CA LEU A 236 5.72 -1.27 -20.49
C LEU A 236 6.33 -1.83 -21.77
N VAL A 237 7.35 -1.17 -22.32
CA VAL A 237 8.04 -1.64 -23.53
C VAL A 237 8.77 -2.96 -23.28
N GLU A 238 9.38 -3.14 -22.11
CA GLU A 238 9.95 -4.44 -21.73
C GLU A 238 8.87 -5.51 -21.65
N PHE A 239 7.78 -5.24 -20.93
CA PHE A 239 6.64 -6.15 -20.80
C PHE A 239 6.07 -6.56 -22.16
N GLU A 240 5.85 -5.62 -23.07
CA GLU A 240 5.32 -5.87 -24.42
C GLU A 240 6.28 -6.69 -25.29
N LYS A 241 7.60 -6.54 -25.10
CA LYS A 241 8.61 -7.36 -25.81
C LYS A 241 8.58 -8.82 -25.35
N PHE A 242 8.41 -9.06 -24.05
CA PHE A 242 8.40 -10.41 -23.49
C PHE A 242 7.05 -11.11 -23.68
N ASN A 243 5.95 -10.37 -23.70
CA ASN A 243 4.59 -10.92 -23.74
C ASN A 243 3.86 -10.67 -25.08
N ALA A 244 4.60 -10.68 -26.21
CA ALA A 244 4.04 -10.54 -27.55
C ALA A 244 3.13 -11.72 -27.99
N VAL A 245 2.92 -12.71 -27.12
CA VAL A 245 2.07 -13.89 -27.33
C VAL A 245 0.89 -13.79 -26.36
N GLU A 246 -0.34 -13.96 -26.88
CA GLU A 246 -1.64 -13.81 -26.20
C GLU A 246 -1.59 -14.05 -24.69
N ILE A 247 -1.69 -12.96 -23.93
CA ILE A 247 -1.78 -13.04 -22.48
C ILE A 247 -3.18 -13.56 -22.15
N SER A 248 -3.24 -14.75 -21.56
CA SER A 248 -4.46 -15.30 -20.99
C SER A 248 -5.03 -14.35 -19.93
N GLU A 249 -6.35 -14.30 -19.83
CA GLU A 249 -7.17 -13.21 -19.29
C GLU A 249 -6.94 -12.79 -17.81
N ASN A 250 -5.90 -13.29 -17.12
CA ASN A 250 -5.62 -12.98 -15.72
C ASN A 250 -4.32 -12.16 -15.52
N PHE A 251 -4.43 -10.85 -15.70
CA PHE A 251 -3.36 -9.87 -15.43
C PHE A 251 -3.08 -9.64 -13.93
N ASN A 252 -3.80 -10.29 -13.02
CA ASN A 252 -3.74 -9.97 -11.58
C ASN A 252 -2.49 -10.43 -10.87
N GLN A 253 -1.76 -11.38 -11.44
CA GLN A 253 -0.60 -11.99 -10.78
C GLN A 253 0.68 -11.96 -11.64
N ILE A 254 0.69 -11.18 -12.73
CA ILE A 254 1.86 -11.10 -13.60
C ILE A 254 2.90 -10.16 -12.96
N PRO A 255 4.12 -10.66 -12.61
CA PRO A 255 5.13 -9.88 -11.88
C PRO A 255 5.48 -8.54 -12.51
N GLU A 256 5.62 -8.49 -13.84
CA GLU A 256 5.95 -7.27 -14.58
C GLU A 256 4.84 -6.21 -14.48
N ILE A 257 3.57 -6.64 -14.45
CA ILE A 257 2.43 -5.73 -14.27
C ILE A 257 2.41 -5.20 -12.84
N LEU A 258 2.69 -6.05 -11.85
CA LEU A 258 2.78 -5.64 -10.46
C LEU A 258 3.94 -4.66 -10.24
N GLU A 259 5.09 -4.84 -10.90
CA GLU A 259 6.19 -3.85 -10.92
C GLU A 259 5.71 -2.51 -11.51
N ILE A 260 5.08 -2.52 -12.68
CA ILE A 260 4.56 -1.31 -13.34
C ILE A 260 3.59 -0.55 -12.43
N LEU A 261 2.64 -1.27 -11.82
CA LEU A 261 1.63 -0.66 -10.95
C LEU A 261 2.24 -0.17 -9.63
N THR A 262 3.26 -0.86 -9.10
CA THR A 262 4.00 -0.38 -7.91
C THR A 262 4.72 0.94 -8.20
N VAL A 263 5.34 1.07 -9.38
CA VAL A 263 5.98 2.33 -9.80
C VAL A 263 4.95 3.43 -10.03
N ALA A 264 3.80 3.12 -10.62
CA ALA A 264 2.70 4.07 -10.82
C ALA A 264 2.09 4.55 -9.48
N GLU A 265 1.93 3.63 -8.53
CA GLU A 265 1.44 3.93 -7.18
C GLU A 265 2.42 4.85 -6.42
N ARG A 266 3.73 4.56 -6.51
CA ARG A 266 4.78 5.46 -5.98
C ARG A 266 4.74 6.84 -6.64
N MET A 267 4.48 6.91 -7.95
CA MET A 267 4.34 8.18 -8.66
C MET A 267 3.17 9.00 -8.10
N VAL A 268 1.98 8.42 -7.93
CA VAL A 268 0.82 9.18 -7.43
C VAL A 268 0.96 9.59 -5.97
N ILE A 269 1.74 8.87 -5.16
CA ILE A 269 2.07 9.31 -3.79
C ILE A 269 3.01 10.51 -3.83
N ASN A 270 4.05 10.45 -4.67
CA ASN A 270 4.99 11.56 -4.80
C ASN A 270 4.37 12.79 -5.48
N GLN A 271 3.41 12.58 -6.39
CA GLN A 271 2.75 13.59 -7.21
C GLN A 271 1.25 13.66 -6.93
N TYR A 272 0.84 13.54 -5.66
CA TYR A 272 -0.56 13.39 -5.25
C TYR A 272 -1.45 14.54 -5.70
N SER A 273 -0.92 15.76 -5.78
CA SER A 273 -1.65 16.96 -6.23
C SER A 273 -1.62 17.16 -7.75
N ASN A 274 -1.02 16.24 -8.53
CA ASN A 274 -0.96 16.35 -9.98
C ASN A 274 -2.02 15.45 -10.64
N PRO A 275 -3.09 16.02 -11.24
CA PRO A 275 -4.15 15.23 -11.86
C PRO A 275 -3.65 14.28 -12.97
N LYS A 276 -2.59 14.68 -13.71
CA LYS A 276 -2.04 13.88 -14.81
C LYS A 276 -1.45 12.56 -14.32
N SER A 277 -0.90 12.53 -13.11
CA SER A 277 -0.37 11.30 -12.49
C SER A 277 -1.48 10.29 -12.24
N TRP A 278 -2.59 10.74 -11.65
CA TRP A 278 -3.76 9.91 -11.40
C TRP A 278 -4.41 9.41 -12.69
N ILE A 279 -4.63 10.30 -13.66
CA ILE A 279 -5.23 9.92 -14.95
C ILE A 279 -4.35 8.92 -15.70
N PHE A 280 -3.02 9.11 -15.68
CA PHE A 280 -2.09 8.12 -16.23
C PHE A 280 -2.21 6.78 -15.49
N TYR A 281 -2.31 6.80 -14.16
CA TYR A 281 -2.47 5.58 -13.38
C TYR A 281 -3.80 4.85 -13.69
N PHE A 282 -4.92 5.57 -13.85
CA PHE A 282 -6.19 5.00 -14.32
C PHE A 282 -6.04 4.29 -15.66
N SER A 283 -5.32 4.92 -16.60
CA SER A 283 -5.10 4.33 -17.92
C SER A 283 -4.35 2.99 -17.85
N LEU A 284 -3.46 2.81 -16.86
CA LEU A 284 -2.77 1.55 -16.63
C LEU A 284 -3.70 0.50 -16.03
N LEU A 285 -4.51 0.86 -15.04
CA LEU A 285 -5.49 -0.05 -14.43
C LEU A 285 -6.49 -0.57 -15.47
N ILE A 286 -6.99 0.32 -16.33
CA ILE A 286 -7.86 -0.03 -17.45
C ILE A 286 -7.12 -0.89 -18.48
N LYS A 287 -5.89 -0.51 -18.88
CA LYS A 287 -5.06 -1.27 -19.84
C LYS A 287 -4.82 -2.71 -19.38
N PHE A 288 -4.64 -2.92 -18.08
CA PHE A 288 -4.39 -4.24 -17.49
C PHE A 288 -5.66 -4.90 -16.94
N ASN A 289 -6.84 -4.40 -17.28
CA ASN A 289 -8.14 -4.95 -16.87
C ASN A 289 -8.19 -5.30 -15.37
N LYS A 290 -7.75 -4.36 -14.52
CA LYS A 290 -7.82 -4.52 -13.07
C LYS A 290 -9.27 -4.49 -12.57
N ASP A 291 -9.47 -5.06 -11.38
CA ASP A 291 -10.79 -5.14 -10.79
C ASP A 291 -11.42 -3.74 -10.67
N ILE A 292 -12.73 -3.67 -10.90
CA ILE A 292 -13.46 -2.41 -10.87
C ILE A 292 -13.37 -1.73 -9.50
N ASN A 293 -13.30 -2.51 -8.41
CA ASN A 293 -13.17 -1.97 -7.06
C ASN A 293 -11.79 -1.35 -6.84
N ASP A 294 -10.73 -1.94 -7.42
CA ASP A 294 -9.39 -1.36 -7.39
C ASP A 294 -9.39 0.00 -8.10
N LEU A 295 -10.00 0.08 -9.29
CA LEU A 295 -10.12 1.33 -10.03
C LEU A 295 -10.94 2.38 -9.27
N ILE A 296 -12.10 2.01 -8.71
CA ILE A 296 -12.92 2.92 -7.90
C ILE A 296 -12.15 3.40 -6.66
N SER A 297 -11.39 2.53 -6.00
CA SER A 297 -10.55 2.90 -4.87
C SER A 297 -9.53 3.98 -5.26
N VAL A 298 -8.86 3.82 -6.40
CA VAL A 298 -7.89 4.81 -6.91
C VAL A 298 -8.57 6.11 -7.36
N ILE A 299 -9.77 6.05 -7.96
CA ILE A 299 -10.55 7.24 -8.31
C ILE A 299 -10.97 8.02 -7.05
N ASN A 300 -11.46 7.34 -6.02
CA ASN A 300 -11.84 7.97 -4.77
C ASN A 300 -10.65 8.67 -4.10
N ARG A 301 -9.46 8.08 -4.18
CA ARG A 301 -8.22 8.70 -3.71
C ARG A 301 -7.85 9.93 -4.52
N SER A 302 -7.98 9.89 -5.84
CA SER A 302 -7.63 11.02 -6.69
C SER A 302 -8.60 12.20 -6.52
N VAL A 303 -9.91 11.96 -6.35
CA VAL A 303 -10.91 13.01 -6.07
C VAL A 303 -10.56 13.75 -4.77
N ARG A 304 -10.09 13.04 -3.74
CA ARG A 304 -9.64 13.67 -2.49
C ARG A 304 -8.40 14.54 -2.67
N ASN A 305 -7.45 14.12 -3.52
CA ASN A 305 -6.17 14.82 -3.69
C ASN A 305 -6.17 15.88 -4.79
N CYS A 306 -7.08 15.76 -5.75
CA CYS A 306 -7.23 16.64 -6.90
C CYS A 306 -8.71 17.01 -7.11
N PRO A 307 -9.43 17.49 -6.08
CA PRO A 307 -10.87 17.78 -6.19
C PRO A 307 -11.16 18.84 -7.26
N TRP A 308 -10.20 19.72 -7.55
CA TRP A 308 -10.29 20.75 -8.58
C TRP A 308 -10.24 20.21 -10.01
N SER A 309 -9.90 18.93 -10.26
CA SER A 309 -9.87 18.38 -11.62
C SER A 309 -11.25 17.87 -12.03
N GLY A 310 -11.86 18.52 -13.01
CA GLY A 310 -13.14 18.12 -13.58
C GLY A 310 -13.06 16.81 -14.33
N GLU A 311 -11.90 16.47 -14.91
CA GLU A 311 -11.67 15.16 -15.53
C GLU A 311 -11.69 14.03 -14.49
N ILE A 312 -10.99 14.18 -13.36
CA ILE A 312 -11.02 13.20 -12.26
C ILE A 312 -12.42 13.05 -11.66
N ASN A 313 -13.12 14.17 -11.39
CA ASN A 313 -14.50 14.09 -10.91
C ASN A 313 -15.44 13.47 -11.97
N GLY A 314 -15.13 13.66 -13.26
CA GLY A 314 -15.82 13.00 -14.36
C GLY A 314 -15.65 11.49 -14.31
N TYR A 315 -14.44 10.99 -14.09
CA TYR A 315 -14.16 9.56 -13.85
C TYR A 315 -14.97 9.03 -12.65
N SER A 316 -15.05 9.77 -11.55
CA SER A 316 -15.88 9.39 -10.40
C SER A 316 -17.34 9.15 -10.79
N ILE A 317 -17.94 10.04 -11.60
CA ILE A 317 -19.32 9.87 -12.07
C ILE A 317 -19.47 8.70 -13.05
N MET A 318 -18.48 8.48 -13.92
CA MET A 318 -18.56 7.42 -14.93
C MET A 318 -18.46 6.02 -14.32
N PHE A 319 -17.69 5.86 -13.25
CA PHE A 319 -17.38 4.54 -12.66
C PHE A 319 -18.19 4.23 -11.40
N ASP A 320 -18.69 5.23 -10.67
CA ASP A 320 -19.57 5.06 -9.51
C ASP A 320 -21.03 5.33 -9.90
N LEU A 321 -21.60 4.41 -10.69
CA LEU A 321 -22.95 4.55 -11.26
C LEU A 321 -24.06 4.63 -10.20
N GLU A 322 -23.85 4.04 -9.03
CA GLU A 322 -24.82 4.02 -7.93
C GLU A 322 -24.97 5.40 -7.27
N ASN A 323 -23.91 6.22 -7.28
CA ASN A 323 -23.87 7.50 -6.57
C ASN A 323 -23.75 8.71 -7.53
N VAL A 324 -24.10 8.55 -8.82
CA VAL A 324 -23.95 9.58 -9.86
C VAL A 324 -24.50 10.94 -9.45
N ASP A 325 -25.76 10.98 -8.98
CA ASP A 325 -26.42 12.25 -8.65
C ASP A 325 -25.83 12.88 -7.39
N SER A 326 -25.53 12.08 -6.36
CA SER A 326 -24.87 12.55 -5.14
C SER A 326 -23.49 13.15 -5.45
N ASN A 327 -22.68 12.45 -6.25
CA ASN A 327 -21.36 12.90 -6.68
C ASN A 327 -21.46 14.20 -7.50
N PHE A 328 -22.43 14.28 -8.41
CA PHE A 328 -22.69 15.49 -9.20
C PHE A 328 -23.09 16.69 -8.34
N GLU A 329 -24.06 16.51 -7.44
CA GLU A 329 -24.56 17.56 -6.56
C GLU A 329 -23.47 18.08 -5.62
N ASN A 330 -22.63 17.19 -5.07
CA ASN A 330 -21.53 17.57 -4.18
C ASN A 330 -20.55 18.54 -4.87
N VAL A 331 -20.14 18.23 -6.11
CA VAL A 331 -19.22 19.09 -6.87
C VAL A 331 -19.81 20.49 -7.11
N LEU A 332 -21.10 20.57 -7.43
CA LEU A 332 -21.79 21.84 -7.65
C LEU A 332 -22.00 22.62 -6.34
N LYS A 333 -22.45 21.94 -5.28
CA LYS A 333 -22.74 22.53 -3.96
C LYS A 333 -21.50 23.18 -3.36
N TYR A 334 -20.36 22.49 -3.41
CA TYR A 334 -19.10 23.00 -2.89
C TYR A 334 -18.33 23.88 -3.89
N LYS A 335 -18.89 24.11 -5.08
CA LYS A 335 -18.32 24.98 -6.12
C LYS A 335 -16.88 24.61 -6.49
N ILE A 336 -16.56 23.31 -6.43
CA ILE A 336 -15.19 22.80 -6.48
C ILE A 336 -14.49 23.20 -7.78
N LEU A 337 -15.23 23.23 -8.89
CA LEU A 337 -14.70 23.50 -10.24
C LEU A 337 -14.93 24.93 -10.73
N ASN A 338 -15.49 25.83 -9.90
CA ASN A 338 -15.86 27.19 -10.34
C ASN A 338 -14.65 28.08 -10.71
N TYR A 339 -13.44 27.66 -10.38
CA TYR A 339 -12.22 28.37 -10.73
C TYR A 339 -11.85 28.26 -12.22
N SER A 340 -12.37 27.25 -12.94
CA SER A 340 -12.03 27.00 -14.35
C SER A 340 -13.24 26.50 -15.14
N ALA A 341 -13.63 27.26 -16.17
CA ALA A 341 -14.70 26.87 -17.08
C ALA A 341 -14.37 25.59 -17.86
N ILE A 342 -13.08 25.32 -18.12
CA ILE A 342 -12.63 24.11 -18.83
C ILE A 342 -12.85 22.88 -17.96
N GLU A 343 -12.47 22.94 -16.68
CA GLU A 343 -12.65 21.84 -15.74
C GLU A 343 -14.15 21.56 -15.51
N MET A 344 -14.95 22.62 -15.34
CA MET A 344 -16.40 22.48 -15.27
C MET A 344 -16.97 21.84 -16.54
N ALA A 345 -16.50 22.23 -17.73
CA ALA A 345 -16.96 21.65 -18.99
C ALA A 345 -16.62 20.15 -19.10
N ASN A 346 -15.40 19.75 -18.76
CA ASN A 346 -14.99 18.34 -18.74
C ASN A 346 -15.89 17.50 -17.82
N PHE A 347 -16.18 18.03 -16.63
CA PHE A 347 -17.06 17.38 -15.67
C PHE A 347 -18.51 17.24 -16.18
N LEU A 348 -19.08 18.31 -16.76
CA LEU A 348 -20.44 18.27 -17.31
C LEU A 348 -20.55 17.31 -18.49
N LEU A 349 -19.53 17.22 -19.35
CA LEU A 349 -19.48 16.25 -20.44
C LEU A 349 -19.53 14.82 -19.92
N ALA A 350 -18.79 14.52 -18.85
CA ALA A 350 -18.84 13.22 -18.20
C ALA A 350 -20.26 12.88 -17.70
N ARG A 351 -20.92 13.80 -16.99
CA ARG A 351 -22.29 13.61 -16.50
C ARG A 351 -23.30 13.36 -17.62
N MET A 352 -23.17 14.10 -18.73
CA MET A 352 -24.03 13.91 -19.91
C MET A 352 -23.80 12.54 -20.56
N ALA A 353 -22.54 12.13 -20.70
CA ALA A 353 -22.19 10.82 -21.26
C ALA A 353 -22.77 9.69 -20.40
N THR A 354 -22.55 9.72 -19.08
CA THR A 354 -23.11 8.73 -18.15
C THR A 354 -24.63 8.72 -18.18
N GLY A 355 -25.28 9.90 -18.17
CA GLY A 355 -26.74 9.99 -18.25
C GLY A 355 -27.32 9.39 -19.53
N LYS A 356 -26.62 9.58 -20.67
CA LYS A 356 -27.00 8.94 -21.93
C LYS A 356 -26.88 7.40 -21.84
N THR A 357 -25.81 6.88 -21.26
CA THR A 357 -25.60 5.44 -21.09
C THR A 357 -26.71 4.84 -20.21
N LEU A 358 -26.97 5.41 -19.04
CA LEU A 358 -28.02 4.94 -18.13
C LEU A 358 -29.41 4.95 -18.79
N TYR A 359 -29.72 5.98 -19.57
CA TYR A 359 -30.97 6.06 -20.33
C TYR A 359 -31.08 4.96 -21.39
N LEU A 360 -30.00 4.67 -22.13
CA LEU A 360 -29.97 3.63 -23.15
C LEU A 360 -30.09 2.22 -22.55
N ASP A 361 -29.53 2.02 -21.37
CA ASP A 361 -29.57 0.73 -20.66
C ASP A 361 -30.90 0.51 -19.90
N GLY A 362 -31.80 1.50 -19.90
CA GLY A 362 -33.09 1.42 -19.22
C GLY A 362 -32.99 1.50 -17.69
N ILE A 363 -31.88 2.02 -17.16
CA ILE A 363 -31.58 2.15 -15.72
C ILE A 363 -31.95 3.58 -15.23
N GLY A 364 -32.90 4.23 -15.90
CA GLY A 364 -33.31 5.62 -15.64
C GLY A 364 -34.46 5.78 -14.65
#